data_AF-A0A6M0HVC6-F1
#
_entry.id   AF-A0A6M0HVC6-F1
#
_cell.length_a   1.000
_cell.length_b   1.000
_cell.length_c   1.000
_cell.angle_alpha   90.00
_cell.angle_beta   90.00
_cell.angle_gamma   90.00
#
_symmetry.space_group_name_H-M   'P 1'
#
loop_
_entity.id
_entity.type
_entity.pdbx_description
1 polymer ?
#
loop_
_entity_poly.entity_id
_entity_poly.type
_entity_poly.pdbx_seq_one_letter_code
_entity_poly.pdbx_strand_id
1 'polypeptide(L)'
;MMAAFAASKPPRIHPGSPEWRAALFGQAIAYAAHLTGPICPHALGRHLWAFVGQAEVECGGECLDAVLILIQTGLFTANTMDEDTGAITFCSETKLTVAPMLTAYVYGGPVECAEDEA
;
A
#
# COMPACT_ATOMS: atom_id res chain seq x y z
N MET A 1 11.34 -11.82 -20.71
CA MET A 1 11.86 -10.44 -20.55
C MET A 1 10.95 -9.76 -19.52
N MET A 2 11.38 -9.65 -18.26
CA MET A 2 10.59 -9.01 -17.21
C MET A 2 10.70 -7.50 -17.38
N ALA A 3 9.58 -6.82 -17.59
CA ALA A 3 9.53 -5.37 -17.46
C ALA A 3 9.74 -5.03 -15.98
N ALA A 4 10.90 -4.48 -15.65
CA ALA A 4 11.10 -3.83 -14.36
C ALA A 4 10.09 -2.68 -14.27
N PHE A 5 9.15 -2.76 -13.33
CA PHE A 5 8.29 -1.65 -12.98
C PHE A 5 9.18 -0.56 -12.39
N ALA A 6 9.70 0.33 -13.26
CA ALA A 6 10.37 1.52 -12.81
C ALA A 6 9.33 2.34 -12.06
N ALA A 7 9.49 2.47 -10.75
CA ALA A 7 8.67 3.36 -9.94
C ALA A 7 8.82 4.77 -10.52
N SER A 8 7.85 5.18 -11.33
CA SER A 8 7.76 6.54 -11.83
C SER A 8 7.76 7.45 -10.62
N LYS A 9 8.77 8.32 -10.51
CA LYS A 9 8.79 9.34 -9.47
C LYS A 9 7.44 10.04 -9.53
N PRO A 10 6.68 10.11 -8.41
CA PRO A 10 5.36 10.69 -8.47
C PRO A 10 5.48 12.12 -9.03
N PRO A 11 4.45 12.65 -9.71
CA PRO A 11 4.35 14.09 -9.95
C PRO A 11 4.59 14.84 -8.62
N ARG A 12 4.79 16.16 -8.61
CA ARG A 12 4.93 16.88 -7.32
C ARG A 12 3.59 16.82 -6.57
N ILE A 13 3.34 15.70 -5.88
CA ILE A 13 2.14 15.48 -5.11
C ILE A 13 2.39 16.11 -3.75
N HIS A 14 1.45 16.95 -3.32
CA HIS A 14 1.52 17.63 -2.05
C HIS A 14 1.50 16.59 -0.91
N PRO A 15 2.46 16.59 0.02
CA PRO A 15 2.45 15.69 1.17
C PRO A 15 1.11 15.74 1.92
N GLY A 16 0.59 14.58 2.32
CA GLY A 16 -0.72 14.47 2.97
C GLY A 16 -1.94 14.56 2.06
N SER A 17 -1.80 14.88 0.77
CA SER A 17 -2.96 14.87 -0.15
C SER A 17 -3.50 13.45 -0.38
N PRO A 18 -4.77 13.29 -0.81
CA PRO A 18 -5.31 11.98 -1.17
C PRO A 18 -4.47 11.26 -2.23
N GLU A 19 -3.98 11.97 -3.24
CA GLU A 19 -3.14 11.43 -4.31
C GLU A 19 -1.78 10.98 -3.76
N TRP A 20 -1.26 11.66 -2.74
CA TRP A 20 0.02 11.32 -2.14
C TRP A 20 -0.08 10.02 -1.34
N ARG A 21 -1.18 9.88 -0.57
CA ARG A 21 -1.52 8.64 0.12
C ARG A 21 -1.79 7.50 -0.88
N ALA A 22 -2.52 7.78 -1.97
CA ALA A 22 -2.74 6.83 -3.06
C ALA A 22 -1.42 6.31 -3.66
N ALA A 23 -0.44 7.20 -3.88
CA ALA A 23 0.88 6.83 -4.37
C ALA A 23 1.64 5.94 -3.38
N LEU A 24 1.56 6.20 -2.07
CA LEU A 24 2.16 5.33 -1.05
C LEU A 24 1.57 3.92 -1.08
N PHE A 25 0.25 3.76 -1.18
CA PHE A 25 -0.38 2.44 -1.30
C PHE A 25 0.08 1.70 -2.57
N GLY A 26 0.02 2.38 -3.71
CA GLY A 26 0.44 1.80 -4.99
C GLY A 26 1.89 1.36 -4.95
N GLN A 27 2.76 2.15 -4.33
CA GLN A 27 4.17 1.82 -4.20
C GLN A 27 4.45 0.67 -3.23
N ALA A 28 3.70 0.56 -2.13
CA ALA A 28 3.80 -0.57 -1.21
C ALA A 28 3.38 -1.88 -1.90
N ILE A 29 2.32 -1.85 -2.73
CA ILE A 29 1.91 -2.99 -3.56
C ILE A 29 2.99 -3.33 -4.59
N ALA A 30 3.50 -2.33 -5.31
CA ALA A 30 4.55 -2.53 -6.32
C ALA A 30 5.83 -3.12 -5.72
N TYR A 31 6.23 -2.67 -4.53
CA TYR A 31 7.35 -3.25 -3.77
C TYR A 31 7.13 -4.73 -3.47
N ALA A 32 5.90 -5.09 -3.09
CA ALA A 32 5.54 -6.43 -2.66
C ALA A 32 5.29 -7.41 -3.83
N ALA A 33 4.90 -6.92 -5.01
CA ALA A 33 4.47 -7.72 -6.16
C ALA A 33 5.50 -8.75 -6.66
N HIS A 34 6.78 -8.55 -6.39
CA HIS A 34 7.87 -9.43 -6.83
C HIS A 34 8.50 -10.25 -5.71
N LEU A 35 8.03 -10.09 -4.46
CA LEU A 35 8.59 -10.75 -3.31
C LEU A 35 7.87 -12.08 -3.05
N THR A 36 8.62 -13.16 -2.93
CA THR A 36 8.10 -14.52 -2.66
C THR A 36 8.19 -14.92 -1.18
N GLY A 37 8.36 -13.94 -0.28
CA GLY A 37 8.62 -14.21 1.13
C GLY A 37 8.21 -13.07 2.06
N PRO A 38 8.40 -13.24 3.38
CA PRO A 38 8.00 -12.26 4.36
C PRO A 38 8.74 -10.94 4.17
N ILE A 39 7.98 -9.85 4.20
CA ILE A 39 8.42 -8.47 4.11
C ILE A 39 8.75 -7.97 5.52
N CYS A 40 9.94 -7.40 5.69
CA CYS A 40 10.28 -6.65 6.89
C CYS A 40 9.59 -5.27 6.84
N PRO A 41 8.76 -4.90 7.84
CA PRO A 41 8.08 -3.60 7.86
C PRO A 41 9.05 -2.42 7.77
N HIS A 42 10.19 -2.50 8.45
CA HIS A 42 11.21 -1.45 8.40
C HIS A 42 11.82 -1.30 7.01
N ALA A 43 12.06 -2.40 6.29
CA ALA A 43 12.57 -2.35 4.92
C ALA A 43 11.56 -1.72 3.96
N LEU A 44 10.27 -2.07 4.11
CA LEU A 44 9.18 -1.43 3.37
C LEU A 44 9.08 0.06 3.71
N GLY A 45 9.14 0.44 4.99
CA GLY A 45 9.15 1.84 5.43
C GLY A 45 10.28 2.64 4.77
N ARG A 46 11.51 2.13 4.81
CA ARG A 46 12.65 2.78 4.13
C ARG A 46 12.45 2.94 2.62
N HIS A 47 11.85 1.96 1.97
CA HIS A 47 11.51 2.04 0.55
C HIS A 47 10.49 3.15 0.27
N LEU A 48 9.45 3.25 1.10
CA LEU A 48 8.42 4.29 0.96
C LEU A 48 8.99 5.69 1.22
N TRP A 49 9.83 5.87 2.25
CA TRP A 49 10.50 7.15 2.53
C TRP A 49 11.39 7.59 1.36
N ALA A 50 12.17 6.66 0.81
CA ALA A 50 12.99 6.93 -0.36
C ALA A 50 12.16 7.29 -1.60
N PHE A 51 10.99 6.67 -1.77
CA PHE A 51 10.07 6.96 -2.86
C PHE A 51 9.47 8.37 -2.78
N VAL A 52 9.03 8.81 -1.59
CA VAL A 52 8.50 10.17 -1.41
C VAL A 52 9.60 11.22 -1.26
N GLY A 53 10.84 10.81 -1.02
CA GLY A 53 12.00 11.69 -0.87
C GLY A 53 11.98 12.50 0.42
N GLN A 54 11.38 11.96 1.48
CA GLN A 54 11.26 12.59 2.80
C GLN A 54 11.89 11.72 3.90
N ALA A 55 12.22 12.34 5.03
CA ALA A 55 12.74 11.61 6.18
C ALA A 55 11.62 10.86 6.93
N GLU A 56 11.98 9.84 7.70
CA GLU A 56 11.04 9.09 8.56
C GLU A 56 10.26 10.02 9.50
N VAL A 57 10.91 11.05 10.07
CA VAL A 57 10.26 12.02 10.97
C VAL A 57 9.15 12.81 10.27
N GLU A 58 9.23 12.96 8.95
CA GLU A 58 8.30 13.80 8.17
C GLU A 58 7.12 13.00 7.59
N CYS A 59 7.30 11.69 7.34
CA CYS A 59 6.31 10.88 6.63
C CYS A 59 6.12 9.46 7.20
N GLY A 60 6.70 9.18 8.38
CA GLY A 60 6.68 7.86 9.00
C GLY A 60 5.26 7.42 9.39
N GLY A 61 4.45 8.34 9.88
CA GLY A 61 3.05 8.08 10.25
C GLY A 61 2.22 7.66 9.05
N GLU A 62 2.36 8.35 7.91
CA GLU A 62 1.56 8.06 6.72
C GLU A 62 2.05 6.82 5.97
N CYS A 63 3.35 6.53 6.04
CA CYS A 63 3.88 5.25 5.58
C CYS A 63 3.34 4.09 6.43
N LEU A 64 3.22 4.29 7.75
CA LEU A 64 2.62 3.31 8.66
C LEU A 64 1.13 3.13 8.37
N ASP A 65 0.38 4.22 8.22
CA ASP A 65 -1.04 4.18 7.83
C ASP A 65 -1.23 3.45 6.51
N ALA A 66 -0.31 3.66 5.55
CA ALA A 66 -0.33 2.97 4.27
C ALA A 66 -0.28 1.44 4.45
N VAL A 67 0.64 0.98 5.30
CA VAL A 67 0.81 -0.44 5.64
C VAL A 67 -0.39 -0.97 6.41
N LEU A 68 -0.90 -0.24 7.40
CA LEU A 68 -2.05 -0.64 8.20
C LEU A 68 -3.30 -0.83 7.36
N ILE A 69 -3.57 0.06 6.40
CA ILE A 69 -4.70 -0.08 5.47
C ILE A 69 -4.54 -1.32 4.58
N LEU A 70 -3.33 -1.63 4.12
CA LEU A 70 -3.09 -2.87 3.37
C LEU A 70 -3.36 -4.11 4.23
N ILE A 71 -3.07 -4.04 5.53
CA ILE A 71 -3.41 -5.12 6.47
C ILE A 71 -4.94 -5.20 6.68
N GLN A 72 -5.59 -4.07 6.94
CA GLN A 72 -7.04 -4.00 7.17
C GLN A 72 -7.87 -4.43 5.95
N THR A 73 -7.39 -4.14 4.74
CA THR A 73 -8.01 -4.58 3.48
C THR A 73 -7.72 -6.03 3.13
N GLY A 74 -6.92 -6.73 3.95
CA GLY A 74 -6.54 -8.12 3.74
C GLY A 74 -5.55 -8.32 2.59
N LEU A 75 -4.91 -7.25 2.10
CA LEU A 75 -3.86 -7.35 1.08
C LEU A 75 -2.53 -7.80 1.70
N PHE A 76 -2.24 -7.36 2.92
CA PHE A 76 -1.15 -7.84 3.74
C PHE A 76 -1.68 -8.57 4.99
N THR A 77 -0.89 -9.50 5.52
CA THR A 77 -1.10 -10.08 6.85
C THR A 77 0.15 -9.86 7.69
N ALA A 78 -0.01 -9.71 9.00
CA ALA A 78 1.08 -9.58 9.96
C ALA A 78 1.06 -10.76 10.92
N ASN A 79 2.23 -11.31 11.24
CA ASN A 79 2.37 -12.42 12.20
C ASN A 79 2.26 -11.99 13.68
N THR A 80 2.19 -10.68 13.95
CA THR A 80 2.18 -10.10 15.31
C THR A 80 0.87 -9.36 15.60
N MET A 81 -0.22 -9.75 14.92
CA MET A 81 -1.56 -9.26 15.21
C MET A 81 -2.17 -10.09 16.34
N ASP A 82 -2.61 -9.40 17.39
CA ASP A 82 -3.40 -9.99 18.47
C ASP A 82 -4.84 -10.19 17.99
N GLU A 83 -5.35 -11.42 18.07
CA GLU A 83 -6.67 -11.78 17.52
C GLU A 83 -7.83 -11.22 18.35
N ASP A 84 -7.65 -11.03 19.65
CA ASP A 84 -8.71 -10.58 20.57
C ASP A 84 -8.89 -9.06 20.52
N THR A 85 -7.80 -8.32 20.30
CA THR A 85 -7.76 -6.84 20.33
C THR A 85 -7.54 -6.21 18.96
N GLY A 86 -7.08 -6.97 17.97
CA GLY A 86 -6.61 -6.46 16.68
C GLY A 86 -5.33 -5.64 16.77
N ALA A 87 -4.64 -5.64 17.92
CA ALA A 87 -3.43 -4.86 18.12
C ALA A 87 -2.29 -5.44 17.30
N ILE A 88 -1.62 -4.60 16.50
CA ILE A 88 -0.45 -4.99 15.71
C ILE A 88 0.79 -4.41 16.39
N THR A 89 1.69 -5.29 16.82
CA THR A 89 2.98 -4.85 17.37
C THR A 89 4.02 -4.87 16.26
N PHE A 90 4.60 -3.70 15.95
CA PHE A 90 5.74 -3.59 15.04
C PHE A 90 7.05 -3.71 15.83
N CYS A 91 7.75 -4.84 15.66
CA CYS A 91 9.04 -5.12 16.26
C CYS A 91 9.97 -5.80 15.24
N SER A 92 11.19 -6.14 15.67
CA SER A 92 12.17 -6.81 14.79
C SER A 92 11.70 -8.18 14.26
N GLU A 93 10.76 -8.82 14.96
CA GLU A 93 10.19 -10.12 14.61
C GLU A 93 8.96 -10.00 13.70
N THR A 94 8.40 -8.79 13.53
CA THR A 94 7.25 -8.57 12.67
C THR A 94 7.61 -8.87 11.22
N LYS A 95 6.78 -9.70 10.60
CA LYS A 95 6.81 -10.08 9.20
C LYS A 95 5.45 -9.79 8.59
N LEU A 96 5.47 -9.06 7.48
CA LEU A 96 4.30 -8.88 6.64
C LEU A 96 4.34 -9.92 5.54
N THR A 97 3.20 -10.51 5.21
CA THR A 97 3.07 -11.40 4.06
C THR A 97 1.99 -10.88 3.15
N VAL A 98 2.24 -10.91 1.84
CA VAL A 98 1.21 -10.58 0.86
C VAL A 98 0.16 -11.68 0.93
N ALA A 99 -1.07 -11.32 1.23
CA ALA A 99 -2.16 -12.27 1.20
C ALA A 99 -2.43 -12.67 -0.25
N PRO A 100 -2.76 -13.94 -0.52
CA PRO A 100 -3.18 -14.38 -1.85
C PRO A 100 -4.56 -13.84 -2.27
N MET A 101 -5.14 -12.89 -1.53
CA MET A 101 -6.53 -12.46 -1.73
C MET A 101 -6.64 -11.31 -2.75
N LEU A 102 -7.50 -11.53 -3.73
CA LEU A 102 -7.73 -10.67 -4.89
C LEU A 102 -8.89 -9.70 -4.58
N THR A 103 -8.60 -8.47 -4.15
CA THR A 103 -9.62 -7.43 -3.94
C THR A 103 -9.78 -6.60 -5.22
N ALA A 104 -10.65 -7.06 -6.13
CA ALA A 104 -11.07 -6.28 -7.29
C ALA A 104 -12.22 -5.35 -6.88
N TYR A 105 -11.97 -4.04 -6.84
CA TYR A 105 -13.05 -3.05 -6.82
C TYR A 105 -13.37 -2.65 -8.26
N VAL A 106 -14.43 -3.22 -8.83
CA VAL A 106 -15.02 -2.73 -10.08
C VAL A 106 -15.87 -1.52 -9.73
N TYR A 107 -15.33 -0.31 -9.91
CA TYR A 107 -16.10 0.92 -9.81
C TYR A 107 -16.86 1.14 -11.13
N GLY A 108 -17.88 0.32 -11.38
CA GLY A 108 -18.90 0.60 -12.38
C GLY A 108 -19.99 1.43 -11.71
N GLY A 109 -19.89 2.75 -11.79
CA GLY A 109 -21.08 3.59 -11.57
C GLY A 109 -22.16 3.16 -12.57
N PRO A 110 -23.47 3.30 -12.24
CA PRO A 110 -24.51 3.04 -13.22
C PRO A 110 -24.22 3.90 -14.46
N VAL A 111 -23.98 3.23 -15.58
CA VAL A 111 -23.98 3.90 -16.89
C VAL A 111 -25.42 4.36 -17.05
N GLU A 112 -25.68 5.66 -16.94
CA GLU A 112 -26.90 6.24 -17.47
C GLU A 112 -26.91 5.85 -18.95
N CYS A 113 -27.72 4.86 -19.30
CA CYS A 113 -28.09 4.61 -20.68
C CYS A 113 -28.78 5.90 -21.12
N ALA A 114 -28.02 6.80 -21.76
CA ALA A 114 -28.61 7.91 -22.48
C ALA A 114 -29.65 7.31 -23.41
N GLU A 115 -30.91 7.69 -23.18
CA GLU A 115 -32.00 7.42 -24.08
C GLU A 115 -31.60 8.01 -25.44
N ASP A 116 -31.23 7.15 -26.39
CA ASP A 116 -31.19 7.56 -27.79
C ASP A 116 -32.64 7.79 -28.22
N GLU A 117 -33.06 9.05 -28.16
CA GLU A 117 -34.22 9.55 -28.90
C GLU A 117 -33.99 9.30 -30.39
N ALA A 118 -34.82 8.44 -30.99
CA ALA A 118 -35.02 8.32 -32.43
C ALA A 118 -36.51 8.14 -32.75
#